data_AF-D8IDI4-F1
#
_entry.id   AF-D8IDI4-F1
#
_cell.length_a   1.000
_cell.length_b   1.000
_cell.length_c   1.000
_cell.angle_alpha   90.00
_cell.angle_beta   90.00
_cell.angle_gamma   90.00
#
_symmetry.space_group_name_H-M   'P 1'
#
loop_
_entity.id
_entity.type
_entity.pdbx_description
1 polymer ?
#
loop_
_entity_poly.entity_id
_entity_poly.type
_entity_poly.pdbx_seq_one_letter_code
_entity_poly.pdbx_strand_id
1 'polypeptide(L)'
;MVIRKEIKNITNITDRKKLKNDLIGIFLEEEPGDGNKEKASKYEYIVEKSNDHEIYLKRPAPLNKGMDFVIYTSNYNFAKNGSRARRNPSHKDILEDLLLKKSESNSEYKKLISKIDNIFLCKEEANNDNNINLKIGIPVDLLLKIIKWLFIEQDVTYWNYSGRKKLKEEIDKI
;
A
#
# COMPACT_ATOMS: atom_id res chain seq x y z
N MET A 1 -7.70 -8.23 -21.67
CA MET A 1 -7.39 -9.35 -20.75
C MET A 1 -6.60 -8.79 -19.57
N VAL A 2 -6.83 -9.26 -18.34
CA VAL A 2 -6.01 -8.86 -17.18
C VAL A 2 -5.06 -10.00 -16.85
N ILE A 3 -3.75 -9.72 -16.85
CA ILE A 3 -2.72 -10.69 -16.49
C ILE A 3 -2.47 -10.56 -14.98
N ARG A 4 -2.69 -11.64 -14.23
CA ARG A 4 -2.47 -11.68 -12.78
C ARG A 4 -1.19 -12.45 -12.47
N LYS A 5 -0.25 -11.80 -11.78
CA LYS A 5 1.05 -12.34 -11.38
C LYS A 5 1.19 -12.29 -9.86
N GLU A 6 1.93 -13.22 -9.27
CA GLU A 6 2.31 -13.18 -7.87
C GLU A 6 3.79 -12.81 -7.77
N ILE A 7 4.11 -11.75 -7.02
CA ILE A 7 5.50 -11.32 -6.82
C ILE A 7 5.96 -11.86 -5.47
N LYS A 8 6.91 -12.80 -5.51
CA LYS A 8 7.56 -13.32 -4.31
C LYS A 8 8.79 -12.47 -3.97
N ASN A 9 9.14 -12.39 -2.69
CA ASN A 9 10.39 -11.84 -2.16
C ASN A 9 10.63 -10.32 -2.27
N ILE A 10 9.71 -9.54 -2.85
CA ILE A 10 9.85 -8.07 -2.89
C ILE A 10 9.51 -7.40 -1.55
N THR A 11 8.82 -8.12 -0.66
CA THR A 11 8.24 -7.55 0.57
C THR A 11 9.23 -7.42 1.73
N ASN A 12 10.37 -8.11 1.68
CA ASN A 12 11.35 -8.17 2.78
C ASN A 12 12.59 -7.30 2.52
N ILE A 13 12.51 -6.33 1.61
CA ILE A 13 13.65 -5.50 1.25
C ILE A 13 13.71 -4.27 2.15
N THR A 14 14.77 -4.14 2.92
CA THR A 14 15.09 -2.99 3.79
C THR A 14 15.83 -1.86 3.05
N ASP A 15 16.21 -2.07 1.79
CA ASP A 15 16.77 -1.04 0.91
C ASP A 15 15.71 -0.49 -0.04
N ARG A 16 15.32 0.77 0.19
CA ARG A 16 14.34 1.50 -0.63
C ARG A 16 14.73 1.57 -2.11
N LYS A 17 16.01 1.76 -2.44
CA LYS A 17 16.48 1.85 -3.83
C LYS A 17 16.38 0.48 -4.50
N LYS A 18 16.81 -0.57 -3.81
CA LYS A 18 16.70 -1.95 -4.29
C LYS A 18 15.24 -2.33 -4.52
N LEU A 19 14.37 -2.06 -3.56
CA LEU A 19 12.94 -2.31 -3.65
C LEU A 19 12.31 -1.65 -4.89
N LYS A 20 12.64 -0.37 -5.12
CA LYS A 20 12.20 0.35 -6.31
C LYS A 20 12.74 -0.29 -7.59
N ASN A 21 14.03 -0.62 -7.63
CA ASN A 21 14.64 -1.22 -8.81
C ASN A 21 14.02 -2.58 -9.16
N ASP A 22 13.82 -3.44 -8.17
CA ASP A 22 13.22 -4.77 -8.37
C ASP A 22 11.77 -4.65 -8.86
N LEU A 23 10.98 -3.72 -8.29
CA LEU A 23 9.60 -3.47 -8.71
C LEU A 23 9.52 -2.94 -10.15
N ILE A 24 10.39 -1.99 -10.48
CA ILE A 24 10.50 -1.42 -11.82
C ILE A 24 10.94 -2.49 -12.82
N GLY A 25 11.88 -3.35 -12.45
CA GLY A 25 12.30 -4.49 -13.27
C GLY A 25 11.13 -5.38 -13.66
N ILE A 26 10.24 -5.69 -12.72
CA ILE A 26 9.02 -6.47 -12.98
C ILE A 26 8.09 -5.75 -13.95
N PHE A 27 7.92 -4.43 -13.83
CA PHE A 27 7.09 -3.65 -14.75
C PHE A 27 7.68 -3.56 -16.16
N LEU A 28 9.00 -3.68 -16.32
CA LEU A 28 9.65 -3.70 -17.63
C LEU A 28 9.38 -5.00 -18.41
N GLU A 29 8.89 -6.05 -17.74
CA GLU A 29 8.44 -7.30 -18.38
C GLU A 29 6.98 -7.23 -18.88
N GLU A 30 6.33 -6.07 -18.79
CA GLU A 30 4.97 -5.87 -19.28
C GLU A 30 4.95 -5.72 -20.81
N GLU A 31 4.17 -6.55 -21.48
CA GLU A 31 3.85 -6.36 -22.89
C GLU A 31 3.04 -5.06 -23.09
N PRO A 32 3.34 -4.27 -24.15
CA PRO A 32 2.60 -3.06 -24.46
C PRO A 32 1.14 -3.38 -24.82
N GLY A 33 0.26 -2.39 -24.70
CA GLY A 33 -1.11 -2.46 -25.21
C GLY A 33 -1.26 -1.74 -26.56
N ASP A 34 -2.35 -2.04 -27.27
CA ASP A 34 -2.71 -1.44 -28.57
C ASP A 34 -3.59 -0.18 -28.43
N GLY A 35 -3.69 0.42 -27.24
CA GLY A 35 -4.44 1.65 -27.00
C GLY A 35 -4.99 1.78 -25.57
N ASN A 36 -6.10 2.51 -25.45
CA ASN A 36 -6.72 2.82 -24.15
C ASN A 36 -7.79 1.78 -23.75
N LYS A 37 -8.16 1.78 -22.46
CA LYS A 37 -9.25 0.97 -21.88
C LYS A 37 -9.05 -0.52 -22.15
N GLU A 38 -9.91 -1.15 -22.96
CA GLU A 38 -9.82 -2.57 -23.27
C GLU A 38 -8.68 -2.92 -24.22
N LYS A 39 -8.11 -1.92 -24.90
CA LYS A 39 -6.91 -2.08 -25.73
C LYS A 39 -5.61 -1.91 -24.93
N ALA A 40 -5.69 -1.54 -23.65
CA ALA A 40 -4.51 -1.47 -22.80
C ALA A 40 -4.19 -2.85 -22.23
N SER A 41 -2.91 -3.19 -22.17
CA SER A 41 -2.42 -4.33 -21.39
C SER A 41 -2.59 -4.02 -19.91
N LYS A 42 -3.30 -4.88 -19.19
CA LYS A 42 -3.66 -4.69 -17.77
C LYS A 42 -3.00 -5.77 -16.93
N TYR A 43 -2.35 -5.35 -15.84
CA TYR A 43 -1.65 -6.26 -14.93
C TYR A 43 -2.14 -6.09 -13.50
N GLU A 44 -2.20 -7.21 -12.79
CA GLU A 44 -2.48 -7.30 -11.36
C GLU A 44 -1.37 -8.09 -10.68
N TYR A 45 -0.60 -7.43 -9.81
CA TYR A 45 0.50 -8.06 -9.09
C TYR A 45 0.13 -8.30 -7.64
N ILE A 46 -0.07 -9.55 -7.23
CA ILE A 46 -0.26 -9.89 -5.82
C ILE A 46 1.07 -9.73 -5.11
N VAL A 47 1.09 -8.86 -4.11
CA VAL A 47 2.30 -8.46 -3.38
C VAL A 47 2.26 -8.85 -1.91
N GLU A 48 1.08 -9.02 -1.32
CA GLU A 48 0.94 -9.54 0.04
C GLU A 48 -0.25 -10.52 0.04
N LYS A 49 -0.11 -11.64 0.75
CA LYS A 49 -1.21 -12.58 1.02
C LYS A 49 -1.33 -12.84 2.51
N SER A 50 -2.56 -12.80 3.01
CA SER A 50 -2.97 -13.39 4.27
C SER A 50 -4.15 -14.32 4.01
N ASN A 51 -4.62 -15.02 5.05
CA ASN A 51 -5.77 -15.93 4.92
C ASN A 51 -7.04 -15.20 4.46
N ASP A 52 -7.19 -13.93 4.83
CA ASP A 52 -8.42 -13.16 4.60
C ASP A 52 -8.30 -12.11 3.48
N HIS A 53 -7.08 -11.65 3.20
CA HIS A 53 -6.82 -10.52 2.31
C HIS A 53 -5.62 -10.74 1.39
N GLU A 54 -5.73 -10.22 0.17
CA GLU A 54 -4.63 -10.03 -0.76
C GLU A 54 -4.45 -8.54 -0.99
N ILE A 55 -3.20 -8.07 -0.95
CA ILE A 55 -2.86 -6.75 -1.50
C ILE A 55 -2.27 -6.97 -2.88
N TYR A 56 -2.76 -6.23 -3.85
CA TYR A 56 -2.30 -6.31 -5.22
C TYR A 56 -2.23 -4.95 -5.90
N LEU A 57 -1.29 -4.81 -6.82
CA LEU A 57 -1.05 -3.58 -7.58
C LEU A 57 -1.74 -3.68 -8.93
N LYS A 58 -2.54 -2.68 -9.30
CA LYS A 58 -3.15 -2.56 -10.63
C LYS A 58 -2.36 -1.63 -11.52
N ARG A 59 -2.12 -2.09 -12.74
CA ARG A 59 -1.47 -1.33 -13.81
C ARG A 59 -2.23 -1.46 -15.15
N PRO A 60 -2.20 -0.43 -16.01
CA PRO A 60 -1.69 0.92 -15.75
C PRO A 60 -2.59 1.69 -14.76
N ALA A 61 -2.04 2.72 -14.11
CA ALA A 61 -2.83 3.64 -13.29
C ALA A 61 -3.75 4.49 -14.19
N PRO A 62 -5.01 4.79 -13.78
CA PRO A 62 -5.96 5.48 -14.65
C PRO A 62 -5.60 6.93 -14.99
N LEU A 63 -4.95 7.64 -14.05
CA LEU A 63 -4.65 9.07 -14.16
C LEU A 63 -3.20 9.33 -14.61
N ASN A 64 -2.27 8.51 -14.12
CA ASN A 64 -0.85 8.69 -14.39
C ASN A 64 -0.42 7.68 -15.46
N LYS A 65 -0.18 8.17 -16.68
CA LYS A 65 0.26 7.36 -17.84
C LYS A 65 1.73 6.91 -17.75
N GLY A 66 2.31 6.91 -16.56
CA GLY A 66 3.72 6.63 -16.29
C GLY A 66 3.92 5.25 -15.65
N MET A 67 4.94 5.16 -14.80
CA MET A 67 5.30 3.93 -14.08
C MET A 67 4.46 3.69 -12.81
N ASP A 68 3.35 4.39 -12.63
CA ASP A 68 2.55 4.33 -11.40
C ASP A 68 1.59 3.13 -11.37
N PHE A 69 1.15 2.78 -10.17
CA PHE A 69 0.20 1.71 -9.92
C PHE A 69 -0.81 2.13 -8.86
N VAL A 70 -1.93 1.41 -8.80
CA VAL A 70 -2.96 1.62 -7.77
C VAL A 70 -3.01 0.40 -6.86
N ILE A 71 -2.95 0.64 -5.55
CA ILE A 71 -3.06 -0.43 -4.55
C ILE A 71 -4.52 -0.86 -4.41
N TYR A 72 -4.76 -2.16 -4.43
CA TYR A 72 -6.05 -2.77 -4.17
C TYR A 72 -5.93 -3.84 -3.08
N THR A 73 -7.03 -4.04 -2.37
CA THR A 73 -7.17 -5.12 -1.38
C THR A 73 -8.34 -6.03 -1.78
N SER A 74 -8.20 -7.34 -1.59
CA SER A 74 -9.34 -8.25 -1.70
C SER A 74 -10.15 -8.22 -0.39
N ASN A 75 -11.45 -8.49 -0.51
CA ASN A 75 -12.35 -8.68 0.63
C ASN A 75 -12.41 -7.53 1.65
N TYR A 76 -12.03 -6.31 1.26
CA TYR A 76 -12.17 -5.10 2.07
C TYR A 76 -12.83 -3.97 1.26
N ASN A 77 -13.76 -3.24 1.88
CA ASN A 77 -14.49 -2.14 1.24
C ASN A 77 -14.19 -0.83 1.96
N PHE A 78 -13.53 0.09 1.27
CA PHE A 78 -13.24 1.45 1.76
C PHE A 78 -14.34 2.47 1.39
N ALA A 79 -15.43 2.04 0.75
CA ALA A 79 -16.54 2.94 0.47
C ALA A 79 -17.37 3.19 1.73
N LYS A 80 -17.84 4.43 1.92
CA LYS A 80 -18.83 4.75 2.93
C LYS A 80 -20.13 4.00 2.65
N ASN A 81 -20.90 3.69 3.70
CA ASN A 81 -22.19 3.03 3.57
C ASN A 81 -23.09 3.78 2.56
N GLY A 82 -23.72 3.03 1.65
CA GLY A 82 -24.54 3.57 0.57
C GLY A 82 -23.77 4.09 -0.67
N SER A 83 -22.43 4.08 -0.64
CA SER A 83 -21.60 4.41 -1.81
C SER A 83 -21.20 3.18 -2.62
N ARG A 84 -20.81 3.38 -3.88
CA ARG A 84 -20.27 2.31 -4.72
C ARG A 84 -19.05 1.68 -4.05
N ALA A 85 -19.04 0.35 -3.92
CA ALA A 85 -17.96 -0.40 -3.31
C ALA A 85 -16.60 -0.07 -3.95
N ARG A 86 -15.58 0.10 -3.09
CA ARG A 86 -14.23 0.52 -3.48
C ARG A 86 -13.22 -0.31 -2.72
N ARG A 87 -12.30 -0.94 -3.46
CA ARG A 87 -11.28 -1.85 -2.93
C ARG A 87 -9.87 -1.27 -2.87
N ASN A 88 -9.67 -0.09 -3.48
CA ASN A 88 -8.43 0.67 -3.37
C ASN A 88 -8.54 1.65 -2.21
N PRO A 89 -7.60 1.68 -1.25
CA PRO A 89 -7.56 2.69 -0.20
C PRO A 89 -7.16 4.05 -0.77
N SER A 90 -7.58 5.12 -0.10
CA SER A 90 -7.14 6.49 -0.30
C SER A 90 -6.37 6.96 0.93
N HIS A 91 -5.54 8.01 0.80
CA HIS A 91 -4.86 8.60 1.96
C HIS A 91 -5.85 9.02 3.05
N LYS A 92 -7.03 9.51 2.67
CA LYS A 92 -8.09 9.88 3.62
C LYS A 92 -8.59 8.69 4.45
N ASP A 93 -8.75 7.51 3.83
CA ASP A 93 -9.17 6.30 4.57
C ASP A 93 -8.16 5.94 5.65
N ILE A 94 -6.86 6.08 5.34
CA ILE A 94 -5.78 5.80 6.30
C ILE A 94 -5.79 6.81 7.45
N LEU A 95 -5.92 8.10 7.14
CA LEU A 95 -5.90 9.16 8.16
C LEU A 95 -7.13 9.08 9.08
N GLU A 96 -8.32 8.85 8.52
CA GLU A 96 -9.56 8.67 9.30
C GLU A 96 -9.45 7.42 10.20
N ASP A 97 -8.88 6.32 9.70
CA ASP A 97 -8.68 5.10 10.48
C ASP A 97 -7.69 5.28 11.64
N LEU A 98 -6.57 5.99 11.41
CA LEU A 98 -5.59 6.29 12.44
C LEU A 98 -6.16 7.18 13.56
N LEU A 99 -7.01 8.15 13.21
CA LEU A 99 -7.74 8.98 14.19
C LEU A 99 -8.66 8.12 15.08
N LEU A 100 -9.41 7.19 14.47
CA LEU A 100 -10.27 6.26 15.22
C LEU A 100 -9.44 5.39 16.16
N LYS A 101 -8.33 4.83 15.69
CA LYS A 101 -7.42 4.00 16.50
C LYS A 101 -6.77 4.76 17.65
N LYS A 102 -6.40 6.04 17.45
CA LYS A 102 -5.91 6.91 18.52
C LYS A 102 -6.96 7.13 19.61
N SER A 103 -8.22 7.30 19.20
CA SER A 103 -9.35 7.46 20.13
C SER A 103 -9.70 6.15 20.86
N GLU A 104 -9.50 4.99 20.22
CA GLU A 104 -9.72 3.67 20.83
C GLU A 104 -8.73 3.40 21.97
N SER A 105 -7.43 3.59 21.71
CA SER A 105 -6.39 3.41 22.72
C SER A 105 -5.12 4.16 22.33
N ASN A 106 -4.81 5.24 23.05
CA ASN A 106 -3.61 6.03 22.80
C ASN A 106 -2.30 5.23 23.05
N SER A 107 -2.30 4.25 23.96
CA SER A 107 -1.11 3.43 24.23
C SER A 107 -0.84 2.43 23.10
N GLU A 108 -1.87 1.75 22.60
CA GLU A 108 -1.74 0.84 21.45
C GLU A 108 -1.48 1.60 20.16
N TYR A 109 -2.10 2.77 19.99
CA TYR A 109 -1.83 3.66 18.86
C TYR A 109 -0.36 4.08 18.78
N LYS A 110 0.30 4.39 19.90
CA LYS A 110 1.75 4.69 19.89
C LYS A 110 2.59 3.51 19.40
N LYS A 111 2.21 2.28 19.72
CA LYS A 111 2.86 1.07 19.18
C LYS A 111 2.66 0.96 17.67
N LEU A 112 1.44 1.24 17.20
CA LEU A 112 1.12 1.28 15.77
C LEU A 112 1.96 2.32 15.01
N ILE A 113 2.07 3.54 15.54
CA ILE A 113 2.91 4.59 14.94
C ILE A 113 4.38 4.18 14.90
N SER A 114 4.91 3.56 15.95
CA SER A 114 6.28 3.05 15.93
C SER A 114 6.52 2.02 14.81
N LYS A 115 5.53 1.17 14.48
CA LYS A 115 5.62 0.25 13.33
C LYS A 115 5.57 1.00 12.00
N ILE A 116 4.68 1.99 11.86
CA ILE A 116 4.62 2.85 10.68
C ILE A 116 5.95 3.58 10.45
N ASP A 117 6.61 4.04 11.51
CA ASP A 117 7.93 4.68 11.46
C ASP A 117 9.00 3.72 10.93
N ASN A 118 9.00 2.48 11.40
CA ASN A 118 9.91 1.46 10.91
C ASN A 118 9.69 1.18 9.41
N ILE A 119 8.42 1.05 8.98
CA ILE A 119 8.07 0.89 7.56
C ILE A 119 8.54 2.10 6.74
N PHE A 120 8.31 3.31 7.24
CA PHE A 120 8.74 4.55 6.58
C PHE A 120 10.25 4.60 6.39
N LEU A 121 11.01 4.12 7.38
CA LEU A 121 12.47 4.04 7.36
C LEU A 121 13.02 2.78 6.68
N CYS A 122 12.16 1.91 6.15
CA CYS A 122 12.54 0.60 5.59
C CYS A 122 13.36 -0.26 6.55
N LYS A 123 13.09 -0.17 7.86
CA LYS A 123 13.77 -0.98 8.87
C LYS A 123 13.15 -2.38 8.93
N GLU A 124 14.00 -3.39 9.07
CA GLU A 124 13.57 -4.74 9.44
C GLU A 124 12.96 -4.70 10.84
N GLU A 125 11.73 -5.19 10.98
CA GLU A 125 11.20 -5.48 12.31
C GLU A 125 11.90 -6.75 12.78
N ALA A 126 12.75 -6.65 13.83
CA ALA A 126 13.03 -7.83 14.64
C ALA A 126 11.68 -8.42 15.04
N ASN A 127 11.49 -9.74 14.93
CA ASN A 127 10.27 -10.52 15.24
C ASN A 127 9.76 -10.29 16.68
N ASN A 128 9.42 -9.05 17.01
CA ASN A 128 8.83 -8.60 18.24
C ASN A 128 7.35 -8.57 17.94
N ASP A 129 6.76 -9.69 18.28
CA ASP A 129 5.34 -10.02 18.32
C ASP A 129 4.59 -9.08 19.28
N ASN A 130 4.68 -7.78 19.02
CA ASN A 130 3.89 -6.77 19.69
C ASN A 130 2.51 -6.80 19.04
N ASN A 131 1.67 -7.69 19.57
CA ASN A 131 0.24 -7.72 19.31
C ASN A 131 -0.34 -6.35 19.63
N ILE A 132 -0.64 -5.57 18.59
CA ILE A 132 -1.34 -4.30 18.71
C ILE A 132 -2.83 -4.63 18.83
N ASN A 133 -3.42 -4.34 19.98
CA ASN A 133 -4.82 -4.67 20.26
C ASN A 133 -5.73 -3.49 19.91
N LEU A 134 -5.89 -3.22 18.61
CA LEU A 134 -6.80 -2.20 18.07
C LEU A 134 -7.80 -2.88 17.13
N LYS A 135 -9.09 -2.73 17.42
CA LYS A 135 -10.17 -3.46 16.76
C LYS A 135 -11.04 -2.58 15.88
N ILE A 136 -11.03 -1.26 16.08
CA ILE A 136 -11.85 -0.35 15.27
C ILE A 136 -11.21 -0.16 13.89
N GLY A 137 -12.04 -0.20 12.85
CA GLY A 137 -11.65 0.14 11.48
C GLY A 137 -10.87 -0.97 10.77
N ILE A 138 -9.85 -0.57 10.01
CA ILE A 138 -9.02 -1.46 9.20
C ILE A 138 -8.23 -2.39 10.16
N PRO A 139 -8.19 -3.71 9.91
CA PRO A 139 -7.33 -4.63 10.64
C PRO A 139 -5.88 -4.13 10.64
N VAL A 140 -5.20 -4.20 11.79
CA VAL A 140 -3.87 -3.58 11.96
C VAL A 140 -2.84 -4.15 10.97
N ASP A 141 -2.86 -5.45 10.74
CA ASP A 141 -1.95 -6.12 9.80
C ASP A 141 -2.18 -5.64 8.36
N LEU A 142 -3.46 -5.51 7.96
CA LEU A 142 -3.86 -5.01 6.65
C LEU A 142 -3.46 -3.54 6.49
N LEU A 143 -3.71 -2.71 7.50
CA LEU A 143 -3.37 -1.28 7.51
C LEU A 143 -1.87 -1.05 7.31
N LEU A 144 -1.03 -1.76 8.06
CA LEU A 144 0.43 -1.65 7.96
C LEU A 144 0.93 -2.02 6.57
N LYS A 145 0.41 -3.10 5.99
CA LYS A 145 0.75 -3.53 4.63
C LYS A 145 0.27 -2.51 3.58
N ILE A 146 -0.91 -1.92 3.75
CA ILE A 146 -1.40 -0.85 2.87
C ILE A 146 -0.47 0.38 2.93
N ILE A 147 -0.13 0.84 4.13
CA ILE A 147 0.75 2.01 4.33
C ILE A 147 2.12 1.77 3.70
N LYS A 148 2.69 0.58 3.88
CA LYS A 148 3.92 0.16 3.20
C LYS A 148 3.83 0.34 1.68
N TRP A 149 2.78 -0.18 1.06
CA TRP A 149 2.62 -0.09 -0.39
C TRP A 149 2.27 1.32 -0.89
N LEU A 150 1.60 2.16 -0.07
CA LEU A 150 1.44 3.59 -0.36
C LEU A 150 2.79 4.32 -0.34
N PHE A 151 3.66 4.04 0.62
CA PHE A 151 5.00 4.62 0.63
C PHE A 151 5.85 4.19 -0.58
N ILE A 152 5.72 2.93 -1.02
CA ILE A 152 6.40 2.43 -2.22
C ILE A 152 5.83 3.09 -3.48
N GLU A 153 4.52 3.26 -3.59
CA GLU A 153 3.88 3.97 -4.69
C GLU A 153 4.43 5.39 -4.80
N GLN A 154 4.49 6.13 -3.69
CA GLN A 154 5.05 7.48 -3.67
C GLN A 154 6.54 7.50 -4.10
N ASP A 155 7.32 6.46 -3.82
CA ASP A 155 8.73 6.38 -4.25
C ASP A 155 8.89 6.19 -5.76
N VAL A 156 7.94 5.51 -6.39
CA VAL A 156 7.89 5.31 -7.83
C VAL A 156 7.40 6.58 -8.51
N THR A 157 6.27 7.13 -8.04
CA THR A 157 5.61 8.31 -8.61
C THR A 157 6.48 9.57 -8.53
N TYR A 158 7.11 9.81 -7.37
CA TYR A 158 7.90 11.01 -7.13
C TYR A 158 9.41 10.80 -7.35
N TRP A 159 9.85 9.55 -7.56
CA TRP A 159 11.23 9.16 -7.89
C TRP A 159 12.32 9.74 -6.97
N ASN A 160 12.82 10.94 -7.26
CA ASN A 160 13.88 11.65 -6.52
C ASN A 160 13.32 12.70 -5.53
N TYR A 161 12.03 13.02 -5.61
CA TYR A 161 11.39 13.97 -4.71
C TYR A 161 10.94 13.30 -3.41
N SER A 162 10.52 14.12 -2.45
CA SER A 162 10.08 13.72 -1.12
C SER A 162 8.63 13.21 -1.05
N GLY A 163 8.11 12.56 -2.11
CA GLY A 163 6.71 12.10 -2.17
C GLY A 163 6.27 11.32 -0.93
N ARG A 164 7.07 10.33 -0.52
CA ARG A 164 6.84 9.52 0.69
C ARG A 164 6.68 10.37 1.96
N LYS A 165 7.41 11.49 2.09
CA LYS A 165 7.33 12.37 3.26
C LYS A 165 5.94 13.01 3.39
N LYS A 166 5.23 13.28 2.28
CA LYS A 166 3.92 13.93 2.33
C LYS A 166 2.90 13.11 3.12
N LEU A 167 2.76 11.81 2.83
CA LEU A 167 1.86 10.95 3.59
C LEU A 167 2.31 10.81 5.04
N LYS A 168 3.62 10.67 5.27
CA LYS A 168 4.18 10.56 6.62
C LYS A 168 3.92 11.82 7.47
N GLU A 169 4.09 13.01 6.91
CA GLU A 169 3.82 14.28 7.56
C GLU A 169 2.34 14.44 7.95
N GLU A 170 1.40 13.94 7.14
CA GLU A 170 -0.02 13.91 7.52
C GLU A 170 -0.31 12.93 8.65
N ILE A 171 0.36 11.77 8.66
CA ILE A 171 0.26 10.80 9.77
C ILE A 171 0.80 11.41 11.07
N ASP A 172 1.91 12.15 11.00
CA ASP A 172 2.56 12.75 12.18
C ASP A 172 1.76 13.89 12.83
N LYS A 173 0.76 14.43 12.14
CA LYS A 173 -0.15 15.46 12.67
C LYS A 173 -1.26 14.88 13.54
N ILE A 174 -1.49 13.57 13.52
CA ILE A 174 -2.61 12.91 14.20
C ILE A 174 -2.38 12.84 15.71
#